data_AF-A0A822FHW0-F1
#
_entry.id   AF-A0A822FHW0-F1
#
_cell.length_a   1.000
_cell.length_b   1.000
_cell.length_c   1.000
_cell.angle_alpha   90.00
_cell.angle_beta   90.00
_cell.angle_gamma   90.00
#
_symmetry.space_group_name_H-M   'P 1'
#
loop_
_entity.id
_entity.type
_entity.pdbx_description
1 polymer ?
#
loop_
_entity_poly.entity_id
_entity_poly.type
_entity_poly.pdbx_seq_one_letter_code
_entity_poly.pdbx_strand_id
1 'polypeptide(L)'
;NQGFEKALYNIQKGFFPNIDYTNEYRDNLMKRSWLLIDIDHWNLHREVIVIIMENHILIVRYNFVRERVVYSQIIRFDDITSVIYGPCSYPSKSLMG
;
A
#
# COMPACT_ATOMS: atom_id res chain seq x y z
N ASN A 1 -3.21 15.37 -4.43
CA ASN A 1 -1.74 15.50 -4.68
C ASN A 1 -1.47 14.89 -6.05
N GLN A 2 -1.01 15.69 -7.04
CA GLN A 2 -0.93 15.26 -8.46
C GLN A 2 -0.02 14.04 -8.68
N GLY A 3 1.07 13.92 -7.91
CA GLY A 3 1.99 12.77 -8.01
C GLY A 3 1.38 11.46 -7.52
N PHE A 4 0.56 11.52 -6.46
CA PHE A 4 -0.14 10.36 -5.91
C PHE A 4 -1.18 9.80 -6.89
N GLU A 5 -2.00 10.66 -7.49
CA GLU A 5 -3.01 10.24 -8.49
C GLU A 5 -2.36 9.57 -9.71
N LYS A 6 -1.23 10.12 -10.18
CA LYS A 6 -0.45 9.52 -11.27
C LYS A 6 0.12 8.16 -10.88
N ALA A 7 0.61 8.00 -9.65
CA ALA A 7 1.08 6.72 -9.14
C ALA A 7 -0.05 5.68 -9.09
N LEU A 8 -1.23 6.05 -8.60
CA LEU A 8 -2.40 5.15 -8.59
C LEU A 8 -2.77 4.70 -10.01
N TYR A 9 -2.78 5.62 -10.97
CA TYR A 9 -3.01 5.28 -12.38
C TYR A 9 -1.99 4.28 -12.93
N ASN A 10 -0.70 4.51 -12.68
CA ASN A 10 0.36 3.61 -13.16
C ASN A 10 0.31 2.24 -12.48
N ILE A 11 0.03 2.18 -11.17
CA ILE A 11 -0.12 0.94 -10.41
C ILE A 11 -1.27 0.13 -10.97
N GLN A 12 -2.44 0.74 -11.13
CA GLN A 12 -3.61 0.09 -11.70
C GLN A 12 -3.27 -0.53 -13.06
N LYS A 13 -2.78 0.30 -13.99
CA LYS A 13 -2.41 -0.12 -15.34
C LYS A 13 -1.42 -1.29 -15.37
N GLY A 14 -0.45 -1.31 -14.45
CA GLY A 14 0.51 -2.39 -14.34
C GLY A 14 -0.07 -3.69 -13.79
N PHE A 15 -1.00 -3.62 -12.84
CA PHE A 15 -1.62 -4.80 -12.22
C PHE A 15 -2.73 -5.42 -13.06
N PHE A 16 -3.49 -4.61 -13.80
CA PHE A 16 -4.61 -5.10 -14.61
C PHE A 16 -4.53 -4.61 -16.06
N PRO A 17 -3.50 -5.00 -16.82
CA PRO A 17 -3.18 -4.40 -18.12
C PRO A 17 -4.30 -4.46 -19.18
N ASN A 18 -5.31 -5.31 -18.96
CA ASN A 18 -6.44 -5.53 -19.88
C ASN A 18 -7.75 -4.90 -19.41
N ILE A 19 -7.76 -4.11 -18.34
CA ILE A 19 -8.96 -3.41 -17.85
C ILE A 19 -9.03 -2.00 -18.45
N ASP A 20 -10.22 -1.57 -18.86
CA ASP A 20 -10.49 -0.19 -19.24
C ASP A 20 -10.65 0.68 -17.98
N TYR A 21 -9.80 1.69 -17.85
CA TYR A 21 -9.62 2.50 -16.63
C TYR A 21 -10.49 3.77 -16.61
N THR A 22 -11.71 3.69 -17.11
CA THR A 22 -12.70 4.75 -16.83
C THR A 22 -12.83 4.95 -15.32
N ASN A 23 -13.09 6.18 -14.87
CA ASN A 23 -13.11 6.53 -13.44
C ASN A 23 -14.04 5.62 -12.63
N GLU A 24 -15.19 5.26 -13.21
CA GLU A 24 -16.19 4.39 -12.57
C GLU A 24 -15.68 2.95 -12.35
N TYR A 25 -14.93 2.36 -13.30
CA TYR A 25 -14.35 1.03 -13.13
C TYR A 25 -13.12 1.01 -12.20
N ARG A 26 -12.33 2.08 -12.21
CA ARG A 26 -11.21 2.28 -11.26
C ARG A 26 -11.70 2.27 -9.81
N ASP A 27 -12.78 3.00 -9.54
CA ASP A 27 -13.37 3.12 -8.21
C ASP A 27 -14.05 1.82 -7.75
N ASN A 28 -14.52 1.01 -8.71
CA ASN A 28 -15.08 -0.31 -8.40
C ASN A 28 -14.02 -1.30 -7.90
N LEU A 29 -12.79 -1.24 -8.43
CA LEU A 29 -11.70 -2.14 -8.06
C LEU A 29 -10.92 -1.67 -6.82
N MET A 30 -10.69 -0.36 -6.71
CA MET A 30 -10.02 0.27 -5.58
C MET A 30 -11.03 1.06 -4.75
N LYS A 31 -11.38 0.55 -3.56
CA LYS A 31 -12.35 1.21 -2.68
C LYS A 31 -11.80 2.48 -2.07
N ARG A 32 -10.55 2.42 -1.60
CA ARG A 32 -9.86 3.54 -0.95
C ARG A 32 -8.35 3.40 -1.09
N SER A 33 -7.64 4.53 -1.04
CA SER A 33 -6.19 4.57 -1.07
C SER A 33 -5.64 5.65 -0.15
N TRP A 34 -4.43 5.41 0.36
CA TRP A 34 -3.71 6.33 1.23
C TRP A 34 -2.22 6.33 0.90
N LEU A 35 -1.59 7.49 1.11
CA LEU A 35 -0.14 7.61 1.17
C LEU A 35 0.27 7.59 2.64
N LEU A 36 1.03 6.58 3.04
CA LEU A 36 1.43 6.31 4.43
C LEU A 36 2.94 6.17 4.56
N ILE A 37 3.41 6.11 5.80
CA ILE A 37 4.78 5.72 6.15
C ILE A 37 4.74 4.32 6.77
N ASP A 38 5.44 3.38 6.15
CA ASP A 38 5.78 2.08 6.72
C ASP A 38 7.00 2.24 7.63
N ILE A 39 6.88 1.77 8.86
CA ILE A 39 7.92 1.82 9.88
C ILE A 39 8.26 0.36 10.22
N ASP A 40 9.48 -0.06 9.87
CA ASP A 40 9.91 -1.42 10.16
C ASP A 40 10.47 -1.59 11.59
N HIS A 41 10.88 -2.82 11.91
CA HIS A 41 11.45 -3.20 13.21
C HIS A 41 12.76 -2.48 13.55
N TRP A 42 13.39 -1.79 12.60
CA TRP A 42 14.60 -1.00 12.77
C TRP A 42 14.32 0.51 12.74
N ASN A 43 13.05 0.91 12.87
CA ASN A 43 12.60 2.29 12.78
C ASN A 43 12.93 2.96 11.44
N LEU A 44 13.08 2.19 10.36
CA LEU A 44 13.29 2.75 9.05
C LEU A 44 11.94 3.14 8.46
N HIS A 45 11.85 4.40 8.05
CA HIS A 45 10.63 4.99 7.51
C HIS A 45 10.67 4.92 5.99
N ARG A 46 9.63 4.37 5.39
CA ARG A 46 9.50 4.25 3.93
C ARG A 46 8.13 4.71 3.50
N GLU A 47 8.07 5.51 2.44
CA GLU A 47 6.81 5.92 1.84
C GLU A 47 6.15 4.73 1.14
N VAL A 48 4.86 4.50 1.45
CA VAL A 48 4.07 3.43 0.85
C VAL A 48 2.70 3.94 0.44
N ILE A 49 2.20 3.39 -0.66
CA ILE A 49 0.82 3.54 -1.09
C ILE A 49 0.07 2.30 -0.60
N VAL A 50 -0.96 2.50 0.22
CA VAL A 50 -1.88 1.44 0.63
C VAL A 50 -3.18 1.58 -0.13
N ILE A 51 -3.61 0.51 -0.78
CA ILE A 51 -4.85 0.45 -1.55
C ILE A 51 -5.71 -0.67 -0.99
N ILE A 52 -6.95 -0.36 -0.68
CA ILE A 52 -7.96 -1.33 -0.25
C ILE A 52 -8.80 -1.71 -1.45
N MET A 53 -8.81 -2.99 -1.79
CA MET A 53 -9.66 -3.60 -2.80
C MET A 53 -10.78 -4.43 -2.13
N GLU A 54 -11.60 -5.12 -2.93
CA GLU A 54 -12.77 -5.87 -2.44
C GLU A 54 -12.42 -6.97 -1.42
N ASN A 55 -11.28 -7.65 -1.59
CA ASN A 55 -10.92 -8.83 -0.78
C ASN A 55 -9.46 -8.84 -0.29
N HIS A 56 -8.70 -7.77 -0.57
CA HIS A 56 -7.30 -7.68 -0.19
C HIS A 56 -6.83 -6.23 -0.07
N ILE A 57 -5.72 -6.08 0.64
CA ILE A 57 -4.91 -4.87 0.71
C ILE A 57 -3.75 -5.03 -0.26
N LEU A 58 -3.48 -4.00 -1.06
CA LEU A 58 -2.26 -3.87 -1.84
C LEU A 58 -1.37 -2.80 -1.20
N ILE A 59 -0.16 -3.19 -0.80
CA ILE A 59 0.88 -2.29 -0.30
C ILE A 59 1.91 -2.10 -1.41
N VAL A 60 2.19 -0.86 -1.79
CA VAL A 60 3.10 -0.53 -2.90
C VAL A 60 4.16 0.47 -2.47
N ARG A 61 5.43 0.13 -2.68
CA ARG A 61 6.52 1.10 -2.65
C ARG A 61 6.75 1.61 -4.06
N TYR A 62 6.43 2.87 -4.27
CA TYR A 62 6.47 3.50 -5.58
C TYR A 62 7.63 4.48 -5.66
N ASN A 63 8.44 4.38 -6.72
CA ASN A 63 9.46 5.39 -6.99
C ASN A 63 8.83 6.51 -7.83
N PHE A 64 8.54 7.65 -7.20
CA PHE A 64 7.92 8.79 -7.87
C PHE A 64 8.80 9.43 -8.95
N VAL A 65 10.13 9.37 -8.79
CA VAL A 65 11.08 9.94 -9.77
C VAL A 65 11.17 9.09 -11.04
N ARG A 66 11.19 7.76 -10.87
CA ARG A 66 11.28 6.79 -11.98
C ARG A 66 9.92 6.28 -12.45
N GLU A 67 8.85 6.76 -11.84
CA GLU A 67 7.46 6.41 -12.12
C GLU A 67 7.20 4.90 -12.20
N ARG A 68 7.76 4.13 -11.26
CA ARG A 68 7.61 2.67 -11.26
C ARG A 68 7.43 2.08 -9.88
N VAL A 69 6.71 0.96 -9.83
CA VAL A 69 6.66 0.09 -8.64
C VAL A 69 8.04 -0.49 -8.39
N VAL A 70 8.53 -0.35 -7.15
CA VAL A 70 9.79 -0.95 -6.69
C VAL A 70 9.51 -2.24 -5.94
N TYR A 71 8.41 -2.26 -5.19
CA TYR A 71 7.97 -3.41 -4.41
C TYR A 71 6.45 -3.37 -4.28
N SER A 72 5.82 -4.54 -4.26
CA SER A 72 4.40 -4.69 -3.99
C SER A 72 4.14 -5.93 -3.15
N GLN A 73 3.16 -5.84 -2.26
CA GLN A 73 2.66 -6.95 -1.46
C GLN A 73 1.13 -6.95 -1.47
N ILE A 74 0.55 -8.14 -1.60
CA ILE A 74 -0.88 -8.38 -1.45
C ILE A 74 -1.10 -9.05 -0.09
N ILE A 75 -2.07 -8.58 0.68
CA ILE A 75 -2.52 -9.18 1.93
C ILE A 75 -4.02 -9.44 1.78
N ARG A 76 -4.44 -10.71 1.72
CA ARG A 76 -5.87 -11.04 1.65
C ARG A 76 -6.52 -10.72 2.99
N PHE A 77 -7.78 -10.30 2.98
CA PHE A 77 -8.51 -10.09 4.24
C PHE A 77 -8.62 -11.36 5.07
N ASP A 78 -8.70 -12.52 4.42
CA ASP A 78 -8.71 -13.84 5.07
C ASP A 78 -7.43 -14.11 5.89
N ASP A 79 -6.31 -13.45 5.54
CA ASP A 79 -5.02 -13.62 6.22
C ASP A 79 -4.85 -12.63 7.40
N ILE A 80 -5.78 -11.67 7.58
CA ILE A 80 -5.71 -10.64 8.61
C ILE A 80 -6.49 -11.10 9.84
N THR A 81 -5.78 -11.36 10.93
CA THR A 81 -6.39 -11.73 12.20
C THR A 81 -6.81 -10.54 13.05
N SER A 82 -6.10 -9.41 12.95
CA SER A 82 -6.38 -8.21 13.73
C SER A 82 -5.79 -6.95 13.09
N VAL A 83 -6.39 -5.80 13.43
CA VAL A 83 -5.85 -4.47 13.16
C VAL A 83 -5.74 -3.74 14.49
N ILE A 84 -4.53 -3.30 14.84
CA ILE A 84 -4.24 -2.63 16.10
C ILE A 84 -3.98 -1.15 15.80
N TYR A 85 -4.55 -0.26 16.61
CA TYR A 85 -4.31 1.17 16.55
C TYR A 85 -3.89 1.69 17.91
N GLY A 86 -2.99 2.69 17.93
CA GLY A 86 -2.46 3.26 19.15
C GLY A 86 -1.04 3.81 18.95
N PRO A 87 -0.41 4.31 20.02
CA PRO A 87 0.98 4.76 19.97
C PRO A 87 1.92 3.63 19.56
N CYS A 88 2.85 3.91 18.66
CA CYS A 88 3.94 3.00 18.35
C CYS A 88 4.83 2.87 19.60
N SER A 89 4.75 1.75 20.30
CA SER A 89 5.54 1.46 21.48
C SER A 89 6.41 0.23 21.22
N TYR A 90 7.70 0.35 21.53
CA TYR A 90 8.63 -0.77 21.41
C TYR A 90 8.45 -1.71 22.61
N PRO A 91 8.63 -3.03 22.43
CA PRO A 91 8.63 -3.97 23.54
C PRO A 91 9.72 -3.57 24.56
N SER A 92 9.40 -3.69 25.85
CA SER A 92 10.25 -3.25 26.96
C SER A 92 11.54 -4.07 27.13
N LYS A 93 11.67 -5.20 26.43
CA LYS A 93 12.89 -6.01 26.36
C LYS A 93 13.16 -6.37 24.90
N SER A 94 14.35 -6.03 24.41
CA SER A 94 14.90 -6.63 23.20
C SER A 94 15.29 -8.08 23.49
N LEU A 95 15.03 -8.99 22.55
CA LEU A 95 15.70 -10.30 22.53
C LEU A 95 17.17 -10.06 22.14
N MET A 96 17.98 -9.60 23.08
CA MET A 96 19.42 -9.80 23.04
C MET A 96 19.66 -11.18 23.65
N GLY A 97 19.83 -12.17 22.78
CA GLY A 97 20.37 -13.48 23.15
C GLY A 97 21.86 -13.41 23.41
#